data_AF-A0AA90GFN7-F1
#
_entry.id   AF-A0AA90GFN7-F1
#
_cell.length_a   1.000
_cell.length_b   1.000
_cell.length_c   1.000
_cell.angle_alpha   90.00
_cell.angle_beta   90.00
_cell.angle_gamma   90.00
#
_symmetry.space_group_name_H-M   'P 1'
#
loop_
_entity.id
_entity.type
_entity.pdbx_description
1 polymer ?
#
loop_
_entity_poly.entity_id
_entity_poly.type
_entity_poly.pdbx_seq_one_letter_code
_entity_poly.pdbx_strand_id
1 'polypeptide(L)'
;MRIRGDVFWAWADPTLHHRTHDETLDDGTYIDVQTRLSRTGKTQMFIGVYAPGGMAILEEAFDSRPGESMTRALAWGVGRARRVATEGAPAAGFMAASK
;
A
#
# COMPACT_ATOMS: atom_id res chain seq x y z
N MET A 1 -7.74 15.71 -2.29
CA MET A 1 -6.52 15.47 -3.09
C MET A 1 -5.52 14.79 -2.17
N ARG A 2 -4.93 13.64 -2.56
CA ARG A 2 -3.92 12.93 -1.75
C ARG A 2 -2.51 13.39 -2.12
N ILE A 3 -1.64 13.51 -1.12
CA ILE A 3 -0.24 13.90 -1.29
C ILE A 3 0.58 12.61 -1.26
N ARG A 4 0.92 12.11 -2.45
CA ARG A 4 1.74 10.90 -2.61
C ARG A 4 3.18 11.18 -2.17
N GLY A 5 3.72 10.33 -1.31
CA GLY A 5 5.09 10.39 -0.86
C GLY A 5 6.06 9.61 -1.75
N ASP A 6 7.32 9.63 -1.34
CA ASP A 6 8.42 9.00 -2.09
C ASP A 6 8.26 7.47 -2.22
N VAL A 7 7.61 6.82 -1.25
CA VAL A 7 7.37 5.36 -1.30
C VAL A 7 6.45 5.03 -2.46
N PHE A 8 5.38 5.80 -2.67
CA PHE A 8 4.52 5.63 -3.84
C PHE A 8 5.30 5.84 -5.14
N TRP A 9 6.08 6.93 -5.25
CA TRP A 9 6.79 7.26 -6.49
C TRP A 9 7.93 6.29 -6.81
N ALA A 10 8.62 5.77 -5.80
CA ALA A 10 9.64 4.74 -5.97
C ALA A 10 9.02 3.40 -6.38
N TRP A 11 7.83 3.07 -5.87
CA TRP A 11 7.13 1.87 -6.25
C TRP A 11 6.47 1.99 -7.63
N ALA A 12 5.83 3.12 -7.97
CA ALA A 12 5.02 3.25 -9.18
C ALA A 12 5.79 2.93 -10.48
N ASP A 13 5.18 2.10 -11.33
CA ASP A 13 5.66 1.81 -12.69
C ASP A 13 4.42 1.80 -13.59
N PRO A 14 4.18 2.87 -14.38
CA PRO A 14 2.98 2.99 -15.22
C PRO A 14 2.96 2.00 -16.38
N THR A 15 4.06 1.31 -16.67
CA THR A 15 4.13 0.31 -17.74
C THR A 15 3.63 -1.07 -17.31
N LEU A 16 3.40 -1.27 -16.00
CA LEU A 16 2.93 -2.53 -15.43
C LEU A 16 1.44 -2.44 -15.09
N HIS A 17 0.68 -3.45 -15.50
CA HIS A 17 -0.72 -3.60 -15.07
C HIS A 17 -0.79 -3.81 -13.55
N HIS A 18 -1.63 -3.02 -12.90
CA HIS A 18 -1.92 -3.15 -11.48
C HIS A 18 -3.42 -3.32 -11.25
N ARG A 19 -3.76 -3.91 -10.10
CA ARG A 19 -5.11 -3.95 -9.54
C ARG A 19 -5.15 -3.08 -8.31
N THR A 20 -6.22 -2.31 -8.19
CA THR A 20 -6.39 -1.33 -7.11
C THR A 20 -7.61 -1.68 -6.28
N HIS A 21 -7.50 -1.40 -4.98
CA HIS A 21 -8.63 -1.23 -4.08
C HIS A 21 -8.49 0.15 -3.43
N ASP A 22 -9.46 1.01 -3.68
CA ASP A 22 -9.61 2.27 -2.98
C ASP A 22 -10.89 2.29 -2.14
N GLU A 23 -10.79 2.94 -0.99
CA GLU A 23 -11.87 3.03 -0.01
C GLU A 23 -11.74 4.36 0.76
N THR A 24 -12.84 5.11 0.85
CA THR A 24 -12.96 6.26 1.75
C THR A 24 -13.78 5.84 2.95
N LEU A 25 -13.24 5.99 4.15
CA LEU A 25 -13.93 5.72 5.41
C LEU A 25 -14.81 6.91 5.83
N ASP A 26 -15.69 6.68 6.80
CA ASP A 26 -16.66 7.68 7.28
C ASP A 26 -16.01 8.95 7.87
N ASP A 27 -14.80 8.83 8.40
CA ASP A 27 -14.01 9.95 8.93
C ASP A 27 -13.27 10.75 7.83
N GLY A 28 -13.36 10.30 6.58
CA GLY A 28 -12.67 10.85 5.41
C GLY A 28 -11.27 10.28 5.18
N THR A 29 -10.80 9.35 6.02
CA THR A 29 -9.55 8.63 5.79
C THR A 29 -9.66 7.83 4.50
N TYR A 30 -8.62 7.90 3.67
CA TYR A 30 -8.59 7.30 2.35
C TYR A 30 -7.54 6.20 2.27
N ILE A 31 -7.95 5.02 1.82
CA ILE A 31 -7.14 3.84 1.62
C ILE A 31 -6.90 3.65 0.12
N ASP A 32 -5.65 3.34 -0.24
CA ASP A 32 -5.23 2.97 -1.59
C ASP A 32 -4.29 1.76 -1.52
N VAL A 33 -4.80 0.59 -1.88
CA VAL A 33 -4.01 -0.63 -1.94
C VAL A 33 -3.88 -1.04 -3.39
N GLN A 34 -2.65 -1.23 -3.84
CA GLN A 34 -2.37 -1.62 -5.21
C GLN A 34 -1.50 -2.87 -5.23
N THR A 35 -1.78 -3.77 -6.17
CA THR A 35 -0.94 -4.94 -6.43
C THR A 35 -0.58 -5.01 -7.89
N ARG A 36 0.57 -5.57 -8.22
CA ARG A 36 1.00 -5.85 -9.59
C ARG A 36 1.94 -7.05 -9.63
N LEU A 37 2.25 -7.52 -10.83
CA LEU A 37 3.39 -8.40 -11.04
C LEU A 37 4.59 -7.56 -11.48
N SER A 38 5.78 -7.88 -10.96
CA SER A 38 7.04 -7.39 -11.53
C SER A 38 7.25 -7.97 -12.93
N ARG A 39 8.24 -7.45 -13.66
CA ARG A 39 8.68 -8.01 -14.95
C ARG A 39 9.13 -9.48 -14.87
N THR A 40 9.49 -9.95 -13.67
CA THR A 40 9.89 -11.33 -13.39
C THR A 40 8.77 -12.16 -12.75
N GLY A 41 7.54 -11.63 -12.70
CA GLY A 41 6.36 -12.35 -12.19
C GLY A 41 6.24 -12.35 -10.66
N LYS A 42 7.02 -11.56 -9.92
CA LYS A 42 6.87 -11.44 -8.46
C LYS A 42 5.66 -10.58 -8.14
N THR A 43 4.78 -11.03 -7.24
CA THR A 43 3.69 -10.21 -6.73
C THR A 43 4.27 -9.07 -5.89
N GLN A 44 4.00 -7.84 -6.30
CA GLN A 44 4.35 -6.61 -5.61
C GLN A 44 3.09 -5.92 -5.09
N MET A 45 3.24 -5.09 -4.06
CA MET A 45 2.12 -4.40 -3.45
C MET A 45 2.54 -3.04 -2.90
N PHE A 46 1.62 -2.10 -2.95
CA PHE A 46 1.69 -0.81 -2.28
C PHE A 46 0.46 -0.63 -1.40
N ILE A 47 0.64 0.00 -0.24
CA ILE A 47 -0.39 0.36 0.72
C ILE A 47 -0.22 1.83 1.06
N GLY A 48 -1.23 2.64 0.76
CA GLY A 48 -1.34 4.03 1.16
C GLY A 48 -2.55 4.23 2.06
N VAL A 49 -2.35 4.93 3.18
CA VAL A 49 -3.42 5.42 4.06
C VAL A 49 -3.22 6.92 4.23
N TYR A 50 -4.25 7.70 3.93
CA TYR A 50 -4.18 9.16 3.90
C TYR A 50 -5.29 9.76 4.77
N ALA A 51 -4.93 10.75 5.58
CA ALA A 51 -5.89 11.54 6.34
C ALA A 51 -6.85 12.29 5.39
N PRO A 52 -7.99 12.82 5.87
CA PRO A 52 -8.96 13.56 5.04
C PRO A 52 -8.35 14.74 4.26
N GLY A 53 -7.32 15.37 4.83
CA GLY A 53 -6.55 16.45 4.18
C GLY A 53 -5.57 15.98 3.11
N GLY A 54 -5.46 14.68 2.86
CA GLY A 54 -4.56 14.08 1.88
C GLY A 54 -3.15 13.76 2.38
N MET A 55 -2.83 14.13 3.62
CA MET A 55 -1.54 13.80 4.25
C MET A 55 -1.42 12.28 4.46
N ALA A 56 -0.26 11.72 4.14
CA ALA A 56 0.02 10.30 4.39
C ALA A 56 0.05 10.02 5.90
N ILE A 57 -0.79 9.08 6.33
CA ILE A 57 -0.69 8.40 7.63
C ILE A 57 0.33 7.26 7.48
N LEU A 58 0.27 6.53 6.37
CA LEU A 58 1.20 5.46 6.01
C LEU A 58 1.37 5.39 4.49
N GLU A 59 2.60 5.19 4.05
CA GLU A 59 2.89 4.59 2.76
C GLU A 59 3.88 3.43 2.96
N GLU A 60 3.58 2.27 2.38
CA GLU A 60 4.40 1.07 2.49
C GLU A 60 4.38 0.31 1.17
N ALA A 61 5.54 -0.19 0.74
CA ALA A 61 5.69 -0.96 -0.49
C ALA A 61 6.40 -2.28 -0.22
N PHE A 62 5.98 -3.33 -0.94
CA PHE A 62 6.57 -4.66 -0.92
C PHE A 62 6.98 -5.04 -2.34
N ASP A 63 8.28 -5.24 -2.55
CA ASP A 63 8.84 -5.68 -3.83
C ASP A 63 8.62 -7.17 -4.11
N SER A 64 8.19 -7.93 -3.11
CA SER A 64 7.89 -9.35 -3.23
C SER A 64 6.90 -9.81 -2.14
N ARG A 65 5.87 -10.54 -2.57
CA ARG A 65 4.97 -11.35 -1.73
C ARG A 65 5.09 -12.83 -2.14
N PRO A 66 6.13 -13.55 -1.67
CA PRO A 66 6.39 -14.93 -2.11
C PRO A 66 5.21 -15.85 -1.84
N GLY A 67 4.82 -16.64 -2.84
CA GLY A 67 3.71 -17.61 -2.72
C GLY A 67 2.31 -16.99 -2.73
N GLU A 68 2.18 -15.67 -2.92
CA GLU A 68 0.87 -15.01 -2.97
C GLU A 68 0.51 -14.60 -4.40
N SER A 69 -0.76 -14.81 -4.77
CA SER A 69 -1.35 -14.18 -5.95
C SER A 69 -1.64 -12.70 -5.68
N MET A 70 -1.80 -11.91 -6.74
CA MET A 70 -2.22 -10.50 -6.62
C MET A 70 -3.51 -10.36 -5.80
N THR A 71 -4.50 -11.25 -6.00
CA THR A 71 -5.76 -11.21 -5.23
C THR A 71 -5.53 -11.45 -3.74
N ARG A 72 -4.67 -12.41 -3.38
CA ARG A 72 -4.37 -12.69 -1.97
C ARG A 72 -3.60 -11.53 -1.32
N ALA A 73 -2.61 -10.99 -2.03
CA ALA A 73 -1.86 -9.82 -1.57
C ALA A 73 -2.79 -8.61 -1.39
N LEU A 74 -3.70 -8.36 -2.35
CA LEU A 74 -4.64 -7.24 -2.27
C LEU A 74 -5.55 -7.35 -1.05
N ALA A 75 -6.16 -8.51 -0.82
CA ALA A 75 -7.02 -8.73 0.34
C ALA A 75 -6.27 -8.53 1.68
N TRP A 76 -5.02 -9.01 1.77
CA TRP A 76 -4.18 -8.78 2.93
C TRP A 76 -3.85 -7.29 3.12
N GLY A 77 -3.48 -6.60 2.03
CA GLY A 77 -3.14 -5.18 2.05
C GLY A 77 -4.30 -4.31 2.51
N VAL A 78 -5.52 -4.62 2.06
CA VAL A 78 -6.76 -3.94 2.52
C VAL A 78 -6.98 -4.15 4.02
N GLY A 79 -6.83 -5.38 4.52
CA GLY A 79 -6.92 -5.66 5.95
C GLY A 79 -5.90 -4.87 6.78
N ARG A 80 -4.66 -4.74 6.30
CA ARG A 80 -3.62 -3.94 6.94
C ARG A 80 -3.93 -2.45 6.90
N ALA A 81 -4.36 -1.93 5.76
CA ALA A 81 -4.71 -0.52 5.58
C ALA A 81 -5.84 -0.09 6.53
N ARG A 82 -6.89 -0.91 6.66
CA ARG A 82 -8.01 -0.66 7.59
C ARG A 82 -7.56 -0.65 9.05
N ARG A 83 -6.66 -1.58 9.43
CA ARG A 83 -6.09 -1.59 10.77
C ARG A 83 -5.34 -0.29 11.05
N VAL A 84 -4.48 0.14 10.13
CA VAL A 84 -3.72 1.40 10.24
C VAL A 84 -4.65 2.61 10.31
N ALA A 85 -5.75 2.62 9.54
CA ALA A 85 -6.73 3.69 9.60
C ALA A 85 -7.43 3.78 10.97
N THR A 86 -7.64 2.65 11.65
CA THR A 86 -8.32 2.61 12.96
C THR A 86 -7.35 2.83 14.12
N GLU A 87 -6.16 2.24 14.07
CA GLU A 87 -5.19 2.20 15.18
C GLU A 87 -4.10 3.27 15.05
N GLY A 88 -4.00 3.93 13.90
CA GLY A 88 -2.88 4.80 13.53
C GLY A 88 -1.71 4.04 12.92
N ALA A 89 -0.73 4.78 12.41
CA ALA A 89 0.51 4.16 11.91
C ALA A 89 1.24 3.45 13.05
N PRO A 90 1.83 2.27 12.83
CA PRO A 90 2.67 1.64 13.84
C PRO A 90 3.78 2.62 14.24
N ALA A 91 4.01 2.79 15.55
CA ALA A 91 5.16 3.54 16.04
C ALA A 91 6.41 2.99 15.34
N ALA A 92 7.18 3.85 14.68
CA ALA A 92 8.28 3.49 13.80
C ALA A 92 9.29 2.59 14.52
N GLY A 93 9.06 1.28 14.49
CA GLY A 93 10.08 0.28 14.72
C GLY A 93 10.98 0.33 13.49
N PHE A 94 12.15 0.95 13.65
CA PHE A 94 13.30 0.70 12.79
C PHE A 94 13.49 -0.82 12.66
N MET A 95 12.89 -1.42 11.64
CA MET A 95 13.25 -2.74 11.17
C MET A 95 13.39 -2.67 9.67
N ALA A 96 14.62 -2.32 9.28
CA ALA A 96 15.24 -2.81 8.07
C ALA A 96 15.03 -4.33 7.92
N ALA A 97 14.77 -4.78 6.70
CA ALA A 97 15.19 -6.05 6.05
C ALA A 97 14.23 -6.33 4.87
N SER A 98 14.66 -6.74 3.68
CA SER A 98 15.80 -7.58 3.35
C SER A 98 16.37 -7.32 1.95
N LYS A 99 17.67 -7.63 1.89
CA LYS A 99 18.57 -7.85 0.76
C LYS A 99 18.05 -8.86 -0.27
#